data_AF-A0A838QDG2-F1
#
_entry.id   AF-A0A838QDG2-F1
#
_cell.length_a   1.000
_cell.length_b   1.000
_cell.length_c   1.000
_cell.angle_alpha   90.00
_cell.angle_beta   90.00
_cell.angle_gamma   90.00
#
_symmetry.space_group_name_H-M   'P 1'
#
loop_
_entity.id
_entity.type
_entity.pdbx_description
1 polymer ?
#
loop_
_entity_poly.entity_id
_entity_poly.type
_entity_poly.pdbx_seq_one_letter_code
_entity_poly.pdbx_strand_id
1 'polypeptide(L)'
;MSEPGEPECDPQTAILECPDETGGSPGIAPGTYLPGSFNFAGCRPSGGVGDPSLDRDADGIVDQCEFEIADAFSPQLQFDSDDCDTGREPYWAANYQVSPIDGKPVIRVFYAISYYSDCGVPNIYCQYNANCYGHAGDSEFVIVEVSANGTRWILRRATLSAHWNSDGTDDGVTYAAQDLEFGTDATFSKPVMWVAEGKHANYRSRATCEGGAFFNLDRCDTPGIRLELDVLQNANLGNSRVDQRIIDGPVVSRFARPGNENFWSESYFFLGWWSRAEHASTNTTPYGVSLRFFDF
;
A
#
# COMPACT_ATOMS: atom_id res chain seq x y z
N MET A 1 23.07 -18.13 39.64
CA MET A 1 21.74 -17.55 39.34
C MET A 1 22.00 -16.39 38.41
N SER A 2 21.97 -16.65 37.12
CA SER A 2 22.08 -15.65 36.07
C SER A 2 20.68 -15.15 35.77
N GLU A 3 20.49 -13.83 35.81
CA GLU A 3 19.22 -13.21 35.43
C GLU A 3 18.90 -13.54 33.96
N PRO A 4 17.62 -13.79 33.62
CA PRO A 4 17.24 -13.97 32.22
C PRO A 4 17.44 -12.63 31.50
N GLY A 5 18.27 -12.65 30.45
CA GLY A 5 18.51 -11.48 29.60
C GLY A 5 17.21 -11.03 28.94
N GLU A 6 17.00 -9.71 28.91
CA GLU A 6 15.94 -9.08 28.13
C GLU A 6 16.09 -9.46 26.65
N PRO A 7 14.98 -9.74 25.94
CA PRO A 7 15.03 -10.09 24.53
C PRO A 7 15.54 -8.92 23.70
N GLU A 8 16.63 -9.17 22.96
CA GLU A 8 17.22 -8.24 21.99
C GLU A 8 16.36 -8.25 20.71
N CYS A 9 15.96 -7.06 20.21
CA CYS A 9 15.13 -6.94 19.02
C CYS A 9 15.92 -7.36 17.76
N ASP A 10 15.47 -8.43 17.09
CA ASP A 10 16.01 -8.88 15.81
C ASP A 10 15.22 -8.26 14.65
N PRO A 11 15.80 -7.34 13.85
CA PRO A 11 15.11 -6.68 12.74
C PRO A 11 14.86 -7.59 11.53
N GLN A 12 15.35 -8.83 11.50
CA GLN A 12 15.18 -9.75 10.36
C GLN A 12 14.02 -10.75 10.52
N THR A 13 13.35 -10.75 11.67
CA THR A 13 12.12 -11.53 11.90
C THR A 13 10.99 -10.59 12.29
N ALA A 14 10.38 -9.94 11.30
CA ALA A 14 9.15 -9.19 11.52
C ALA A 14 8.07 -10.14 12.08
N ILE A 15 7.83 -10.05 13.38
CA ILE A 15 6.60 -10.24 14.18
C ILE A 15 7.08 -10.40 15.64
N LEU A 16 7.35 -9.28 16.29
CA LEU A 16 7.36 -9.20 17.75
C LEU A 16 6.96 -7.79 18.16
N GLU A 17 5.84 -7.72 18.88
CA GLU A 17 5.27 -6.48 19.43
C GLU A 17 6.33 -5.77 20.28
N CYS A 18 6.72 -4.56 19.87
CA CYS A 18 7.39 -3.65 20.79
C CYS A 18 6.33 -3.09 21.74
N PRO A 19 6.50 -3.21 23.08
CA PRO A 19 5.57 -2.62 24.03
C PRO A 19 5.52 -1.09 23.86
N ASP A 20 4.32 -0.56 24.04
CA ASP A 20 3.92 0.85 24.04
C ASP A 20 4.84 1.69 24.96
N GLU A 21 5.96 2.18 24.44
CA GLU A 21 6.92 3.04 25.16
C GLU A 21 7.09 4.37 24.42
N THR A 22 6.02 5.17 24.29
CA THR A 22 6.14 6.63 24.43
C THR A 22 4.83 7.25 24.94
N GLY A 23 4.91 7.87 26.12
CA GLY A 23 3.83 8.61 26.77
C GLY A 23 3.39 9.88 26.01
N GLY A 24 2.67 9.72 24.91
CA GLY A 24 1.80 10.74 24.36
C GLY A 24 0.49 10.83 25.14
N SER A 25 -0.02 12.04 25.39
CA SER A 25 -1.41 12.26 25.83
C SER A 25 -2.37 11.32 25.08
N PRO A 26 -3.50 10.88 25.67
CA PRO A 26 -4.47 9.99 25.02
C PRO A 26 -5.10 10.71 23.83
N GLY A 27 -4.37 10.72 22.72
CA GLY A 27 -4.74 11.30 21.46
C GLY A 27 -5.86 10.45 20.88
N ILE A 28 -6.82 11.13 20.30
CA ILE A 28 -7.85 10.48 19.50
C ILE A 28 -7.12 9.68 18.40
N ALA A 29 -7.24 8.34 18.41
CA ALA A 29 -6.57 7.48 17.43
C ALA A 29 -6.82 7.96 15.98
N PRO A 30 -5.84 7.87 15.06
CA PRO A 30 -5.99 8.33 13.67
C PRO A 30 -7.25 7.73 13.01
N GLY A 31 -8.11 8.56 12.40
CA GLY A 31 -9.37 8.07 11.85
C GLY A 31 -10.49 9.10 11.63
N THR A 32 -11.61 8.65 11.07
CA THR A 32 -12.69 9.54 10.64
C THR A 32 -14.08 8.91 10.74
N TYR A 33 -15.12 9.71 10.54
CA TYR A 33 -16.49 9.25 10.33
C TYR A 33 -16.75 9.16 8.84
N LEU A 34 -17.41 8.09 8.40
CA LEU A 34 -17.76 7.93 6.99
C LEU A 34 -18.96 8.81 6.62
N PRO A 35 -19.01 9.42 5.42
CA PRO A 35 -20.10 10.28 4.98
C PRO A 35 -21.49 9.62 5.03
N GLY A 36 -21.58 8.34 4.63
CA GLY A 36 -22.80 7.54 4.67
C GLY A 36 -23.23 7.14 6.07
N SER A 37 -22.50 7.56 7.11
CA SER A 37 -22.73 7.20 8.51
C SER A 37 -22.70 5.69 8.78
N PHE A 38 -21.97 4.95 7.95
CA PHE A 38 -21.78 3.52 8.16
C PHE A 38 -20.95 3.28 9.43
N ASN A 39 -21.52 2.51 10.36
CA ASN A 39 -20.76 1.84 11.40
C ASN A 39 -20.45 0.40 10.95
N PHE A 40 -19.73 -0.37 11.77
CA PHE A 40 -19.36 -1.74 11.41
C PHE A 40 -20.56 -2.61 10.99
N ALA A 41 -21.68 -2.52 11.71
CA ALA A 41 -22.88 -3.30 11.41
C ALA A 41 -23.60 -2.84 10.14
N GLY A 42 -23.46 -1.56 9.78
CA GLY A 42 -23.94 -1.01 8.51
C GLY A 42 -23.08 -1.43 7.32
N CYS A 43 -21.76 -1.49 7.50
CA CYS A 43 -20.84 -1.98 6.48
C CYS A 43 -20.95 -3.48 6.26
N ARG A 44 -21.15 -4.24 7.35
CA ARG A 44 -21.27 -5.70 7.34
C ARG A 44 -22.57 -6.13 8.01
N PRO A 45 -23.70 -6.17 7.26
CA PRO A 45 -24.98 -6.61 7.79
C PRO A 45 -24.90 -8.02 8.38
N SER A 46 -25.64 -8.26 9.45
CA SER A 46 -25.67 -9.57 10.13
C SER A 46 -26.13 -10.68 9.18
N GLY A 47 -25.26 -11.65 8.91
CA GLY A 47 -25.52 -12.76 7.99
C GLY A 47 -24.36 -13.06 7.03
N GLY A 48 -23.42 -12.12 6.86
CA GLY A 48 -22.18 -12.33 6.11
C GLY A 48 -22.36 -12.47 4.59
N VAL A 49 -23.60 -12.45 4.11
CA VAL A 49 -23.97 -12.30 2.70
C VAL A 49 -24.75 -11.00 2.64
N GLY A 50 -24.15 -9.94 2.08
CA GLY A 50 -24.86 -8.69 1.92
C GLY A 50 -26.05 -8.85 0.97
N ASP A 51 -26.94 -7.87 0.99
CA ASP A 51 -27.97 -7.77 -0.04
C ASP A 51 -27.23 -7.70 -1.40
N PRO A 52 -27.49 -8.59 -2.38
CA PRO A 52 -26.79 -8.57 -3.67
C PRO A 52 -26.93 -7.27 -4.46
N SER A 53 -27.86 -6.39 -4.06
CA SER A 53 -28.00 -5.05 -4.61
C SER A 53 -27.10 -3.99 -3.94
N LEU A 54 -26.50 -4.32 -2.79
CA LEU A 54 -25.63 -3.46 -1.98
C LEU A 54 -24.21 -4.00 -1.82
N ASP A 55 -24.03 -5.30 -1.89
CA ASP A 55 -22.78 -6.07 -1.79
C ASP A 55 -22.73 -6.97 -3.03
N ARG A 56 -22.25 -6.41 -4.13
CA ARG A 56 -22.36 -6.99 -5.46
C ARG A 56 -21.35 -8.12 -5.67
N ASP A 57 -20.25 -8.09 -4.93
CA ASP A 57 -19.25 -9.15 -4.86
C ASP A 57 -19.49 -10.20 -3.80
N ALA A 58 -20.48 -9.97 -2.94
CA ALA A 58 -20.90 -10.90 -1.90
C ALA A 58 -19.72 -11.29 -0.99
N ASP A 59 -18.80 -10.36 -0.78
CA ASP A 59 -17.65 -10.49 0.12
C ASP A 59 -18.04 -10.22 1.59
N GLY A 60 -19.27 -9.75 1.80
CA GLY A 60 -19.87 -9.48 3.09
C GLY A 60 -19.74 -8.02 3.51
N ILE A 61 -19.22 -7.13 2.67
CA ILE A 61 -19.17 -5.68 2.86
C ILE A 61 -20.04 -4.99 1.81
N VAL A 62 -20.78 -3.97 2.22
CA VAL A 62 -21.55 -3.13 1.28
C VAL A 62 -20.59 -2.31 0.41
N ASP A 63 -20.69 -2.39 -0.93
CA ASP A 63 -19.85 -1.70 -1.93
C ASP A 63 -19.65 -0.20 -1.59
N GLN A 64 -20.72 0.47 -1.16
CA GLN A 64 -20.68 1.89 -0.79
C GLN A 64 -19.83 2.13 0.47
N CYS A 65 -19.89 1.24 1.46
CA CYS A 65 -19.04 1.35 2.63
C CYS A 65 -17.57 1.09 2.25
N GLU A 66 -17.29 0.09 1.42
CA GLU A 66 -15.93 -0.18 0.93
C GLU A 66 -15.32 1.06 0.28
N PHE A 67 -16.07 1.68 -0.65
CA PHE A 67 -15.63 2.89 -1.35
C PHE A 67 -15.39 4.04 -0.37
N GLU A 68 -16.30 4.27 0.59
CA GLU A 68 -16.13 5.32 1.59
C GLU A 68 -14.94 5.08 2.51
N ILE A 69 -14.66 3.82 2.87
CA ILE A 69 -13.47 3.45 3.65
C ILE A 69 -12.21 3.67 2.81
N ALA A 70 -12.19 3.19 1.57
CA ALA A 70 -11.04 3.36 0.67
C ALA A 70 -10.72 4.85 0.46
N ASP A 71 -11.72 5.69 0.22
CA ASP A 71 -11.52 7.14 0.05
C ASP A 71 -11.06 7.82 1.35
N ALA A 72 -11.68 7.47 2.49
CA ALA A 72 -11.39 8.07 3.79
C ALA A 72 -9.98 7.78 4.30
N PHE A 73 -9.42 6.62 3.95
CA PHE A 73 -8.12 6.13 4.40
C PHE A 73 -7.10 6.01 3.27
N SER A 74 -7.34 6.68 2.13
CA SER A 74 -6.39 6.68 1.03
C SER A 74 -5.09 7.41 1.44
N PRO A 75 -3.91 6.87 1.10
CA PRO A 75 -2.66 7.52 1.44
C PRO A 75 -2.47 8.83 0.67
N GLN A 76 -1.71 9.73 1.26
CA GLN A 76 -1.17 10.91 0.59
C GLN A 76 0.26 10.61 0.17
N LEU A 77 0.55 10.69 -1.12
CA LEU A 77 1.88 10.44 -1.66
C LEU A 77 2.71 11.74 -1.63
N GLN A 78 3.85 11.70 -0.98
CA GLN A 78 4.82 12.78 -0.88
C GLN A 78 5.99 12.47 -1.81
N PHE A 79 5.99 13.13 -2.97
CA PHE A 79 7.08 13.05 -3.95
C PHE A 79 8.11 14.15 -3.70
N ASP A 80 9.32 13.94 -4.17
CA ASP A 80 10.28 15.01 -4.40
C ASP A 80 9.74 15.98 -5.48
N SER A 81 10.08 17.26 -5.39
CA SER A 81 9.71 18.24 -6.42
C SER A 81 10.45 18.05 -7.74
N ASP A 82 11.62 17.42 -7.69
CA ASP A 82 12.46 17.09 -8.84
C ASP A 82 12.20 15.66 -9.36
N ASP A 83 11.22 14.95 -8.79
CA ASP A 83 10.81 13.62 -9.27
C ASP A 83 10.47 13.68 -10.77
N CYS A 84 11.06 12.74 -11.51
CA CYS A 84 10.97 12.70 -12.96
C CYS A 84 9.55 12.43 -13.47
N ASP A 85 8.72 11.71 -12.71
CA ASP A 85 7.36 11.33 -13.08
C ASP A 85 6.51 10.97 -11.86
N THR A 86 5.65 11.90 -11.44
CA THR A 86 4.64 11.65 -10.40
C THR A 86 3.36 10.97 -10.93
N GLY A 87 3.30 10.71 -12.24
CA GLY A 87 2.13 10.19 -12.91
C GLY A 87 1.90 8.71 -12.61
N ARG A 88 0.62 8.38 -12.37
CA ARG A 88 0.21 7.05 -11.91
C ARG A 88 -1.23 6.72 -12.27
N GLU A 89 -1.58 5.46 -12.10
CA GLU A 89 -2.95 4.93 -12.13
C GLU A 89 -3.23 4.09 -10.89
N PRO A 90 -3.93 4.64 -9.90
CA PRO A 90 -4.31 3.88 -8.71
C PRO A 90 -5.56 3.03 -8.96
N TYR A 91 -5.54 1.86 -8.36
CA TYR A 91 -6.65 0.93 -8.22
C TYR A 91 -6.76 0.55 -6.74
N TRP A 92 -7.87 -0.05 -6.34
CA TRP A 92 -8.07 -0.43 -4.95
C TRP A 92 -8.95 -1.66 -4.82
N ALA A 93 -8.85 -2.36 -3.70
CA ALA A 93 -9.82 -3.36 -3.29
C ALA A 93 -9.98 -3.30 -1.79
N ALA A 94 -11.17 -3.64 -1.29
CA ALA A 94 -11.40 -3.85 0.13
C ALA A 94 -11.74 -5.32 0.37
N ASN A 95 -11.47 -5.80 1.58
CA ASN A 95 -12.02 -7.07 2.05
C ASN A 95 -12.15 -7.09 3.57
N TYR A 96 -13.09 -7.91 4.04
CA TYR A 96 -13.21 -8.20 5.47
C TYR A 96 -12.21 -9.29 5.87
N GLN A 97 -11.41 -9.02 6.90
CA GLN A 97 -10.47 -9.99 7.44
C GLN A 97 -10.37 -9.94 8.97
N VAL A 98 -9.66 -10.92 9.52
CA VAL A 98 -9.18 -10.88 10.91
C VAL A 98 -7.69 -10.58 10.84
N SER A 99 -7.25 -9.51 11.49
CA SER A 99 -5.84 -9.13 11.49
C SER A 99 -5.01 -10.28 12.08
N PRO A 100 -3.96 -10.77 11.38
CA PRO A 100 -3.11 -11.84 11.86
C PRO A 100 -2.21 -11.38 13.01
N ILE A 101 -2.10 -10.07 13.25
CA ILE A 101 -1.25 -9.49 14.29
C ILE A 101 -1.95 -9.52 15.65
N ASP A 102 -3.22 -9.11 15.73
CA ASP A 102 -3.94 -9.00 17.01
C ASP A 102 -5.28 -9.74 17.07
N GLY A 103 -5.64 -10.49 16.03
CA GLY A 103 -6.86 -11.29 15.96
C GLY A 103 -8.14 -10.46 15.91
N LYS A 104 -8.07 -9.14 15.63
CA LYS A 104 -9.27 -8.29 15.60
C LYS A 104 -9.89 -8.23 14.20
N PRO A 105 -11.24 -8.12 14.12
CA PRO A 105 -11.92 -7.85 12.86
C PRO A 105 -11.47 -6.51 12.27
N VAL A 106 -11.06 -6.52 11.01
CA VAL A 106 -10.65 -5.34 10.24
C VAL A 106 -11.29 -5.37 8.85
N ILE A 107 -11.39 -4.20 8.23
CA ILE A 107 -11.49 -4.10 6.79
C ILE A 107 -10.08 -3.73 6.31
N ARG A 108 -9.50 -4.53 5.41
CA ARG A 108 -8.24 -4.18 4.77
C ARG A 108 -8.56 -3.53 3.44
N VAL A 109 -7.85 -2.45 3.13
CA VAL A 109 -7.90 -1.85 1.79
C VAL A 109 -6.53 -2.00 1.17
N PHE A 110 -6.46 -2.67 0.03
CA PHE A 110 -5.30 -2.76 -0.82
C PHE A 110 -5.35 -1.64 -1.84
N TYR A 111 -4.38 -0.73 -1.81
CA TYR A 111 -4.18 0.29 -2.83
C TYR A 111 -3.10 -0.18 -3.79
N ALA A 112 -3.50 -0.44 -5.03
CA ALA A 112 -2.63 -0.85 -6.12
C ALA A 112 -2.19 0.41 -6.88
N ILE A 113 -0.94 0.83 -6.71
CA ILE A 113 -0.39 2.05 -7.31
C ILE A 113 0.44 1.67 -8.54
N SER A 114 0.05 2.16 -9.72
CA SER A 114 0.81 1.89 -10.95
C SER A 114 1.42 3.19 -11.48
N TYR A 115 2.68 3.44 -11.16
CA TYR A 115 3.46 4.56 -11.69
C TYR A 115 3.78 4.35 -13.17
N TYR A 116 3.80 5.42 -13.95
CA TYR A 116 4.04 5.34 -15.40
C TYR A 116 5.52 5.10 -15.76
N SER A 117 6.45 5.43 -14.87
CA SER A 117 7.89 5.31 -15.11
C SER A 117 8.63 5.16 -13.79
N ASP A 118 9.53 4.19 -13.70
CA ASP A 118 10.70 4.24 -12.82
C ASP A 118 11.83 4.88 -13.66
N CYS A 119 12.42 5.95 -13.17
CA CYS A 119 13.53 6.65 -13.82
C CYS A 119 14.91 6.19 -13.33
N GLY A 120 14.93 5.30 -12.36
CA GLY A 120 16.12 4.78 -11.71
C GLY A 120 16.67 5.75 -10.68
N VAL A 121 17.88 5.47 -10.22
CA VAL A 121 18.55 6.30 -9.22
C VAL A 121 19.14 7.56 -9.89
N PRO A 122 18.81 8.78 -9.42
CA PRO A 122 19.36 10.03 -9.94
C PRO A 122 20.78 10.31 -9.37
N ASN A 123 21.74 9.41 -9.64
CA ASN A 123 23.10 9.51 -9.09
C ASN A 123 24.20 9.22 -10.13
N ILE A 124 25.31 9.95 -10.06
CA ILE A 124 26.50 9.75 -10.90
C ILE A 124 27.10 8.34 -10.78
N TYR A 125 26.96 7.68 -9.62
CA TYR A 125 27.40 6.29 -9.44
C TYR A 125 26.64 5.30 -10.34
N CYS A 126 25.46 5.69 -10.82
CA CYS A 126 24.59 4.87 -11.63
C CYS A 126 24.87 4.98 -13.14
N GLN A 127 25.82 5.82 -13.55
CA GLN A 127 26.31 5.87 -14.93
C GLN A 127 26.94 4.54 -15.40
N TYR A 128 27.38 3.69 -14.48
CA TYR A 128 28.10 2.46 -14.78
C TYR A 128 27.46 1.19 -14.19
N ASN A 129 26.29 1.30 -13.55
CA ASN A 129 25.60 0.17 -12.94
C ASN A 129 24.23 -0.02 -13.60
N ALA A 130 24.05 -1.15 -14.28
CA ALA A 130 22.82 -1.46 -14.98
C ALA A 130 21.59 -1.59 -14.05
N ASN A 131 21.80 -1.87 -12.76
CA ASN A 131 20.74 -2.00 -11.77
C ASN A 131 20.18 -0.65 -11.29
N CYS A 132 20.73 0.46 -11.79
CA CYS A 132 20.21 1.79 -11.51
C CYS A 132 19.41 2.39 -12.66
N TYR A 133 19.29 1.70 -13.80
CA TYR A 133 18.52 2.25 -14.91
C TYR A 133 17.04 2.16 -14.59
N GLY A 134 16.34 3.26 -14.86
CA GLY A 134 14.89 3.26 -14.87
C GLY A 134 14.31 2.32 -15.91
N HIS A 135 13.05 2.02 -15.73
CA HIS A 135 12.24 1.28 -16.68
C HIS A 135 10.87 1.94 -16.80
N ALA A 136 10.24 1.77 -17.95
CA ALA A 136 8.87 2.23 -18.09
C ALA A 136 8.00 1.49 -17.07
N GLY A 137 7.19 2.24 -16.35
CA GLY A 137 6.32 1.75 -15.33
C GLY A 137 6.92 1.25 -14.04
N ASP A 138 6.11 1.27 -12.99
CA ASP A 138 6.40 0.61 -11.73
C ASP A 138 5.10 0.33 -10.98
N SER A 139 5.01 -0.82 -10.32
CA SER A 139 3.82 -1.21 -9.56
C SER A 139 4.19 -1.26 -8.09
N GLU A 140 3.40 -0.62 -7.24
CA GLU A 140 3.64 -0.56 -5.81
C GLU A 140 2.33 -0.67 -5.07
N PHE A 141 2.36 -1.04 -3.79
CA PHE A 141 1.14 -1.19 -3.01
C PHE A 141 1.24 -0.59 -1.62
N VAL A 142 0.07 -0.19 -1.13
CA VAL A 142 -0.14 0.18 0.27
C VAL A 142 -1.35 -0.59 0.76
N ILE A 143 -1.23 -1.29 1.87
CA ILE A 143 -2.36 -1.97 2.50
C ILE A 143 -2.65 -1.28 3.82
N VAL A 144 -3.86 -0.81 4.02
CA VAL A 144 -4.29 -0.25 5.31
C VAL A 144 -5.22 -1.21 6.01
N GLU A 145 -5.05 -1.40 7.31
CA GLU A 145 -6.01 -2.09 8.17
C GLU A 145 -6.85 -1.04 8.90
N VAL A 146 -8.17 -1.06 8.70
CA VAL A 146 -9.08 -0.18 9.43
C VAL A 146 -10.04 -1.00 10.29
N SER A 147 -10.46 -0.41 11.41
CA SER A 147 -11.47 -1.03 12.27
C SER A 147 -12.45 0.00 12.79
N ALA A 148 -13.66 -0.44 13.10
CA ALA A 148 -14.63 0.42 13.75
C ALA A 148 -14.34 0.57 15.25
N ASN A 149 -14.53 1.79 15.74
CA ASN A 149 -14.55 2.17 17.14
C ASN A 149 -15.84 2.96 17.40
N GLY A 150 -16.92 2.24 17.72
CA GLY A 150 -18.27 2.79 17.77
C GLY A 150 -18.74 3.20 16.37
N THR A 151 -19.03 4.49 16.19
CA THR A 151 -19.42 5.07 14.89
C THR A 151 -18.24 5.65 14.10
N ARG A 152 -17.04 5.67 14.68
CA ARG A 152 -15.82 6.18 14.03
C ARG A 152 -15.01 5.00 13.49
N TRP A 153 -14.32 5.22 12.37
CA TRP A 153 -13.35 4.28 11.84
C TRP A 153 -11.95 4.75 12.22
N ILE A 154 -11.09 3.82 12.57
CA ILE A 154 -9.70 4.10 12.96
C ILE A 154 -8.73 3.31 12.10
N LEU A 155 -7.66 3.97 11.69
CA LEU A 155 -6.51 3.33 11.07
C LEU A 155 -5.76 2.54 12.15
N ARG A 156 -5.48 1.27 11.89
CA ARG A 156 -4.71 0.41 12.79
C ARG A 156 -3.27 0.32 12.37
N ARG A 157 -3.05 0.03 11.09
CA ARG A 157 -1.76 -0.30 10.52
C ARG A 157 -1.71 0.05 9.03
N ALA A 158 -0.50 0.20 8.51
CA ALA A 158 -0.25 0.21 7.07
C ALA A 158 0.93 -0.70 6.73
N THR A 159 0.79 -1.52 5.69
CA THR A 159 1.86 -2.30 5.07
C THR A 159 2.30 -1.61 3.80
N LEU A 160 3.60 -1.34 3.68
CA LEU A 160 4.19 -0.62 2.55
C LEU A 160 5.07 -1.56 1.72
N SER A 161 5.11 -1.34 0.42
CA SER A 161 5.71 -2.25 -0.56
C SER A 161 7.16 -1.97 -0.93
N ALA A 162 7.87 -1.06 -0.25
CA ALA A 162 9.22 -0.64 -0.64
C ALA A 162 10.14 -1.84 -1.01
N HIS A 163 10.43 -1.98 -2.31
CA HIS A 163 11.22 -3.08 -2.89
C HIS A 163 10.72 -4.50 -2.53
N TRP A 164 9.41 -4.66 -2.31
CA TRP A 164 8.82 -5.89 -1.78
C TRP A 164 9.26 -7.14 -2.56
N ASN A 165 9.79 -8.13 -1.85
CA ASN A 165 10.29 -9.39 -2.39
C ASN A 165 11.34 -9.20 -3.50
N SER A 166 12.14 -8.13 -3.40
CA SER A 166 13.33 -7.88 -4.23
C SER A 166 14.59 -8.35 -3.49
N ASP A 167 15.39 -9.19 -4.16
CA ASP A 167 16.59 -9.80 -3.58
C ASP A 167 17.57 -8.74 -3.04
N GLY A 168 17.76 -8.73 -1.72
CA GLY A 168 18.75 -7.89 -1.03
C GLY A 168 18.39 -6.40 -0.93
N THR A 169 17.17 -6.01 -1.33
CA THR A 169 16.68 -4.63 -1.23
C THR A 169 15.30 -4.48 -0.61
N ASP A 170 14.60 -5.59 -0.36
CA ASP A 170 13.30 -5.62 0.31
C ASP A 170 13.32 -4.84 1.64
N ASP A 171 12.50 -3.80 1.70
CA ASP A 171 12.24 -2.97 2.87
C ASP A 171 10.72 -2.85 3.13
N GLY A 172 9.97 -3.85 2.66
CA GLY A 172 8.54 -3.93 2.81
C GLY A 172 8.15 -4.28 4.24
N VAL A 173 7.41 -3.39 4.91
CA VAL A 173 7.15 -3.48 6.35
C VAL A 173 5.73 -3.04 6.70
N THR A 174 5.18 -3.66 7.76
CA THR A 174 3.92 -3.24 8.38
C THR A 174 4.19 -2.37 9.61
N TYR A 175 3.59 -1.19 9.65
CA TYR A 175 3.71 -0.23 10.74
C TYR A 175 2.38 -0.05 11.48
N ALA A 176 2.44 0.19 12.79
CA ALA A 176 1.29 0.64 13.54
C ALA A 176 0.92 2.08 13.16
N ALA A 177 -0.35 2.46 13.33
CA ALA A 177 -0.82 3.79 12.95
C ALA A 177 -0.06 4.91 13.68
N GLN A 178 0.37 4.72 14.93
CA GLN A 178 1.17 5.71 15.64
C GLN A 178 2.58 5.95 15.06
N ASP A 179 3.07 5.02 14.24
CA ASP A 179 4.39 5.04 13.65
C ASP A 179 4.40 5.65 12.24
N LEU A 180 3.23 6.08 11.75
CA LEU A 180 3.03 6.70 10.45
C LEU A 180 2.99 8.23 10.57
N GLU A 181 3.41 8.90 9.51
CA GLU A 181 3.19 10.33 9.35
C GLU A 181 1.78 10.61 8.81
N PHE A 182 1.22 11.75 9.19
CA PHE A 182 -0.08 12.20 8.71
C PHE A 182 -0.01 13.64 8.23
N GLY A 183 -0.98 14.01 7.41
CA GLY A 183 -1.21 15.39 7.03
C GLY A 183 -1.61 16.27 8.22
N THR A 184 -1.86 17.53 7.92
CA THR A 184 -2.43 18.48 8.90
C THR A 184 -3.95 18.41 8.96
N ASP A 185 -4.57 17.38 8.38
CA ASP A 185 -6.01 17.16 8.46
C ASP A 185 -6.39 16.78 9.90
N ALA A 186 -7.51 17.31 10.39
CA ALA A 186 -7.92 17.10 11.79
C ALA A 186 -8.29 15.63 12.09
N THR A 187 -8.53 14.83 11.06
CA THR A 187 -8.92 13.42 11.15
C THR A 187 -7.72 12.49 11.28
N PHE A 188 -6.58 12.86 10.70
CA PHE A 188 -5.41 12.00 10.55
C PHE A 188 -5.81 10.62 9.97
N SER A 189 -6.77 10.55 9.05
CA SER A 189 -7.21 9.26 8.49
C SER A 189 -6.39 8.86 7.26
N LYS A 190 -5.73 9.84 6.62
CA LYS A 190 -4.92 9.65 5.41
C LYS A 190 -3.43 9.69 5.77
N PRO A 191 -2.76 8.53 5.89
CA PRO A 191 -1.34 8.52 6.21
C PRO A 191 -0.50 9.03 5.03
N VAL A 192 0.64 9.65 5.32
CA VAL A 192 1.58 10.15 4.31
C VAL A 192 2.58 9.05 3.95
N MET A 193 2.75 8.80 2.66
CA MET A 193 3.74 7.87 2.11
C MET A 193 4.78 8.68 1.37
N TRP A 194 6.03 8.55 1.79
CA TRP A 194 7.19 9.15 1.13
C TRP A 194 7.59 8.27 -0.05
N VAL A 195 7.56 8.85 -1.24
CA VAL A 195 7.81 8.15 -2.50
C VAL A 195 9.25 8.45 -2.92
N ALA A 196 10.06 7.40 -3.04
CA ALA A 196 11.47 7.54 -3.41
C ALA A 196 11.61 8.14 -4.83
N GLU A 197 12.42 9.19 -4.94
CA GLU A 197 12.70 9.91 -6.18
C GLU A 197 13.16 8.94 -7.27
N GLY A 198 12.40 8.89 -8.37
CA GLY A 198 12.74 8.12 -9.56
C GLY A 198 12.53 6.60 -9.44
N LYS A 199 12.45 6.02 -8.24
CA LYS A 199 12.13 4.58 -8.08
C LYS A 199 10.73 4.28 -7.62
N HIS A 200 10.08 5.26 -7.00
CA HIS A 200 8.70 5.21 -6.52
C HIS A 200 8.36 4.20 -5.42
N ALA A 201 9.37 3.60 -4.78
CA ALA A 201 9.23 2.85 -3.52
C ALA A 201 8.59 3.70 -2.41
N ASN A 202 7.73 3.08 -1.58
CA ASN A 202 6.85 3.79 -0.64
C ASN A 202 7.26 3.58 0.81
N TYR A 203 7.56 4.67 1.51
CA TYR A 203 8.11 4.69 2.87
C TYR A 203 7.20 5.42 3.85
N ARG A 204 7.26 5.05 5.14
CA ARG A 204 6.44 5.69 6.18
C ARG A 204 6.90 7.10 6.57
N SER A 205 8.16 7.44 6.30
CA SER A 205 8.79 8.68 6.71
C SER A 205 9.92 9.05 5.75
N ARG A 206 10.30 10.32 5.73
CA ARG A 206 11.50 10.76 5.00
C ARG A 206 12.74 10.01 5.46
N ALA A 207 12.93 9.89 6.78
CA ALA A 207 14.13 9.29 7.35
C ALA A 207 14.31 7.83 6.93
N THR A 208 13.22 7.06 6.82
CA THR A 208 13.27 5.68 6.30
C THR A 208 13.55 5.65 4.81
N CYS A 209 13.00 6.58 4.03
CA CYS A 209 13.26 6.66 2.59
C CYS A 209 14.74 6.99 2.29
N GLU A 210 15.32 7.98 2.96
CA GLU A 210 16.75 8.33 2.79
C GLU A 210 17.71 7.21 3.22
N GLY A 211 17.22 6.24 3.99
CA GLY A 211 17.95 5.03 4.37
C GLY A 211 17.61 3.80 3.53
N GLY A 212 16.74 3.95 2.52
CA GLY A 212 16.17 2.87 1.73
C GLY A 212 17.09 2.33 0.63
N ALA A 213 16.75 1.13 0.15
CA ALA A 213 17.45 0.36 -0.87
C ALA A 213 18.93 0.02 -0.57
N PHE A 214 19.56 -0.66 -1.53
CA PHE A 214 20.99 -0.95 -1.50
C PHE A 214 21.80 0.36 -1.48
N PHE A 215 22.66 0.53 -0.46
CA PHE A 215 23.54 1.70 -0.28
C PHE A 215 22.84 3.07 -0.05
N ASN A 216 21.64 3.12 0.53
CA ASN A 216 20.93 4.39 0.78
C ASN A 216 20.76 5.20 -0.52
N LEU A 217 20.34 4.50 -1.58
CA LEU A 217 20.21 5.08 -2.91
C LEU A 217 18.82 5.66 -3.15
N ASP A 218 17.87 5.41 -2.26
CA ASP A 218 16.58 6.05 -2.28
C ASP A 218 16.68 7.44 -1.67
N ARG A 219 15.94 8.37 -2.27
CA ARG A 219 15.96 9.79 -1.91
C ARG A 219 14.55 10.30 -1.80
N CYS A 220 14.30 11.10 -0.78
CA CYS A 220 13.02 11.75 -0.54
C CYS A 220 13.30 13.17 -0.09
N ASP A 221 14.05 13.89 -0.90
CA ASP A 221 14.50 15.24 -0.60
C ASP A 221 13.32 16.23 -0.61
N THR A 222 13.62 17.45 -0.18
CA THR A 222 12.61 18.50 0.01
C THR A 222 13.11 19.82 -0.58
N PRO A 223 12.24 20.63 -1.22
CA PRO A 223 10.77 20.61 -1.14
C PRO A 223 10.14 19.48 -1.96
N GLY A 224 8.94 19.06 -1.56
CA GLY A 224 8.21 17.98 -2.24
C GLY A 224 6.77 18.37 -2.56
N ILE A 225 6.13 17.58 -3.42
CA ILE A 225 4.72 17.74 -3.79
C ILE A 225 3.92 16.63 -3.11
N ARG A 226 2.82 17.01 -2.43
CA ARG A 226 1.89 16.06 -1.84
C ARG A 226 0.66 15.91 -2.72
N LEU A 227 0.38 14.68 -3.13
CA LEU A 227 -0.76 14.32 -3.96
C LEU A 227 -1.59 13.26 -3.23
N GLU A 228 -2.92 13.41 -3.24
CA GLU A 228 -3.79 12.33 -2.74
C GLU A 228 -3.76 11.14 -3.71
N LEU A 229 -3.90 9.93 -3.18
CA LEU A 229 -4.17 8.77 -4.00
C LEU A 229 -5.65 8.75 -4.37
N ASP A 230 -5.94 8.83 -5.68
CA ASP A 230 -7.31 8.84 -6.17
C ASP A 230 -8.00 7.49 -5.94
N VAL A 231 -9.18 7.53 -5.32
CA VAL A 231 -10.07 6.37 -5.16
C VAL A 231 -11.25 6.54 -6.10
N LEU A 232 -11.29 5.75 -7.16
CA LEU A 232 -12.32 5.83 -8.20
C LEU A 232 -13.19 4.58 -8.17
N GLN A 233 -14.50 4.74 -8.29
CA GLN A 233 -15.44 3.62 -8.23
C GLN A 233 -15.24 2.61 -9.38
N ASN A 234 -14.80 3.08 -10.55
CA ASN A 234 -14.45 2.22 -11.69
C ASN A 234 -13.00 1.67 -11.63
N ALA A 235 -12.33 1.83 -10.49
CA ALA A 235 -11.00 1.30 -10.19
C ALA A 235 -11.01 0.28 -9.05
N ASN A 236 -12.19 -0.08 -8.56
CA ASN A 236 -12.32 -1.19 -7.63
C ASN A 236 -11.93 -2.48 -8.36
N LEU A 237 -10.95 -3.17 -7.81
CA LEU A 237 -10.47 -4.46 -8.24
C LEU A 237 -11.28 -5.58 -7.64
N GLY A 238 -12.08 -5.35 -6.60
CA GLY A 238 -13.04 -6.31 -6.03
C GLY A 238 -13.87 -6.98 -7.12
N ASN A 239 -13.82 -8.32 -7.15
CA ASN A 239 -14.56 -9.12 -8.10
C ASN A 239 -15.89 -9.56 -7.50
N SER A 240 -16.96 -9.41 -8.28
CA SER A 240 -18.35 -9.85 -8.04
C SER A 240 -18.60 -11.31 -7.57
N ARG A 241 -17.57 -12.09 -7.25
CA ARG A 241 -17.68 -13.53 -6.98
C ARG A 241 -16.90 -13.95 -5.72
N VAL A 242 -17.67 -14.38 -4.71
CA VAL A 242 -17.24 -14.98 -3.42
C VAL A 242 -16.21 -16.12 -3.54
N ASP A 243 -16.07 -16.75 -4.71
CA ASP A 243 -15.16 -17.88 -4.96
C ASP A 243 -13.94 -17.53 -5.82
N GLN A 244 -13.77 -16.26 -6.22
CA GLN A 244 -12.66 -15.81 -7.04
C GLN A 244 -11.79 -14.78 -6.31
N ARG A 245 -10.50 -14.83 -6.64
CA ARG A 245 -9.50 -13.84 -6.24
C ARG A 245 -9.98 -12.44 -6.61
N ILE A 246 -9.62 -11.44 -5.81
CA ILE A 246 -10.01 -10.05 -6.05
C ILE A 246 -9.60 -9.66 -7.46
N ILE A 247 -8.39 -10.02 -7.91
CA ILE A 247 -7.99 -9.82 -9.31
C ILE A 247 -8.10 -11.11 -10.14
N ASP A 248 -9.18 -11.25 -10.93
CA ASP A 248 -9.40 -12.38 -11.85
C ASP A 248 -8.93 -12.08 -13.30
N GLY A 249 -7.84 -11.35 -13.43
CA GLY A 249 -7.25 -11.06 -14.74
C GLY A 249 -6.26 -9.92 -14.74
N PRO A 250 -5.51 -9.75 -15.83
CA PRO A 250 -4.61 -8.61 -15.95
C PRO A 250 -5.36 -7.28 -15.84
N VAL A 251 -4.95 -6.44 -14.89
CA VAL A 251 -5.39 -5.05 -14.81
C VAL A 251 -4.66 -4.26 -15.88
N VAL A 252 -5.41 -3.73 -16.84
CA VAL A 252 -4.87 -2.90 -17.92
C VAL A 252 -5.02 -1.42 -17.59
N SER A 253 -4.10 -0.62 -18.12
CA SER A 253 -4.19 0.83 -18.09
C SER A 253 -5.53 1.34 -18.60
N ARG A 254 -6.10 2.30 -17.87
CA ARG A 254 -7.29 3.05 -18.28
C ARG A 254 -6.96 4.08 -19.36
N PHE A 255 -5.68 4.38 -19.56
CA PHE A 255 -5.22 5.33 -20.57
C PHE A 255 -4.42 4.61 -21.66
N ALA A 256 -4.45 5.14 -22.88
CA ALA A 256 -3.59 4.61 -23.93
C ALA A 256 -2.17 5.13 -23.69
N ARG A 257 -1.27 4.29 -23.16
CA ARG A 257 0.15 4.60 -22.98
C ARG A 257 1.01 3.62 -23.81
N PRO A 258 2.16 4.08 -24.35
CA PRO A 258 3.15 3.17 -24.89
C PRO A 258 3.56 2.20 -23.78
N GLY A 259 3.47 0.89 -24.05
CA GLY A 259 3.89 -0.09 -23.07
C GLY A 259 2.81 -0.61 -22.12
N ASN A 260 1.52 -0.46 -22.44
CA ASN A 260 0.40 -1.03 -21.66
C ASN A 260 0.59 -2.54 -21.39
N GLU A 261 1.34 -2.86 -20.33
CA GLU A 261 1.42 -4.17 -19.72
C GLU A 261 0.48 -4.20 -18.51
N ASN A 262 0.16 -5.41 -18.10
CA ASN A 262 -0.80 -5.73 -17.06
C ASN A 262 -0.24 -5.30 -15.70
N PHE A 263 -0.63 -4.11 -15.24
CA PHE A 263 -0.19 -3.48 -13.99
C PHE A 263 -0.25 -4.41 -12.79
N TRP A 264 -1.31 -5.20 -12.75
CA TRP A 264 -1.56 -6.18 -11.72
C TRP A 264 -1.98 -7.48 -12.39
N SER A 265 -1.19 -8.53 -12.19
CA SER A 265 -1.48 -9.85 -12.72
C SER A 265 -0.88 -10.92 -11.80
N GLU A 266 -1.65 -11.96 -11.55
CA GLU A 266 -1.15 -13.15 -10.87
C GLU A 266 -0.36 -14.09 -11.78
N SER A 267 -0.45 -13.91 -13.09
CA SER A 267 0.05 -14.85 -14.09
C SER A 267 1.26 -14.32 -14.87
N TYR A 268 1.60 -13.04 -14.70
CA TYR A 268 2.66 -12.38 -15.46
C TYR A 268 3.63 -11.70 -14.51
N PHE A 269 4.91 -12.05 -14.62
CA PHE A 269 6.01 -11.29 -14.02
C PHE A 269 5.94 -9.85 -14.52
N PHE A 270 6.18 -8.89 -13.63
CA PHE A 270 6.34 -7.50 -14.02
C PHE A 270 7.70 -7.36 -14.70
N LEU A 271 7.72 -7.03 -15.99
CA LEU A 271 8.96 -6.92 -16.78
C LEU A 271 9.28 -5.47 -17.16
N GLY A 272 8.63 -4.50 -16.51
CA GLY A 272 8.55 -3.13 -16.98
C GLY A 272 7.67 -3.01 -18.23
N TRP A 273 7.25 -1.80 -18.56
CA TRP A 273 6.26 -1.50 -19.59
C TRP A 273 6.84 -1.58 -21.02
N TRP A 274 7.88 -2.39 -21.27
CA TRP A 274 8.41 -2.64 -22.61
C TRP A 274 8.31 -4.11 -23.02
N SER A 275 8.10 -4.32 -24.32
CA SER A 275 7.91 -5.63 -24.93
C SER A 275 9.06 -6.59 -24.63
N ARG A 276 8.87 -7.55 -23.70
CA ARG A 276 9.50 -8.90 -23.51
C ARG A 276 11.00 -9.16 -23.81
N ALA A 277 11.77 -8.24 -24.39
CA ALA A 277 12.98 -8.55 -25.15
C ALA A 277 14.23 -7.80 -24.69
N GLU A 278 14.13 -6.65 -24.01
CA GLU A 278 15.32 -5.81 -23.75
C GLU A 278 15.71 -5.68 -22.27
N HIS A 279 14.80 -5.82 -21.31
CA HIS A 279 15.14 -5.69 -19.87
C HIS A 279 14.33 -6.63 -18.96
N ALA A 280 14.18 -7.90 -19.35
CA ALA A 280 13.68 -8.92 -18.43
C ALA A 280 14.74 -9.19 -17.35
N SER A 281 14.82 -8.37 -16.31
CA SER A 281 15.38 -8.83 -15.05
C SER A 281 14.44 -9.92 -14.54
N THR A 282 14.83 -11.18 -14.68
CA THR A 282 14.05 -12.36 -14.27
C THR A 282 13.86 -12.48 -12.75
N ASN A 283 14.17 -11.43 -11.99
CA ASN A 283 14.24 -11.42 -10.53
C ASN A 283 13.20 -10.50 -9.88
N THR A 284 12.29 -9.89 -10.64
CA THR A 284 11.17 -9.13 -10.08
C THR A 284 9.99 -10.04 -9.77
N THR A 285 9.42 -9.90 -8.58
CA THR A 285 8.25 -10.67 -8.17
C THR A 285 7.02 -10.16 -8.93
N PRO A 286 6.20 -11.02 -9.56
CA PRO A 286 4.91 -10.60 -10.09
C PRO A 286 4.07 -9.99 -8.96
N TYR A 287 3.58 -8.77 -9.11
CA TYR A 287 2.80 -8.14 -8.04
C TYR A 287 1.50 -8.86 -7.69
N GLY A 288 0.97 -9.73 -8.58
CA GLY A 288 -0.13 -10.61 -8.22
C GLY A 288 0.25 -11.75 -7.25
N VAL A 289 1.54 -12.03 -7.04
CA VAL A 289 1.99 -12.87 -5.92
C VAL A 289 1.81 -12.15 -4.59
N SER A 290 2.06 -10.84 -4.55
CA SER A 290 1.86 -10.02 -3.34
C SER A 290 0.39 -10.02 -2.91
N LEU A 291 -0.56 -9.93 -3.85
CA LEU A 291 -1.99 -10.02 -3.55
C LEU A 291 -2.35 -11.31 -2.81
N ARG A 292 -1.90 -12.45 -3.31
CA ARG A 292 -2.13 -13.75 -2.65
C ARG A 292 -1.48 -13.83 -1.28
N PHE A 293 -0.31 -13.22 -1.11
CA PHE A 293 0.37 -13.21 0.18
C PHE A 293 -0.46 -12.48 1.25
N PHE A 294 -1.22 -11.46 0.85
CA PHE A 294 -2.08 -10.69 1.75
C PHE A 294 -3.56 -11.14 1.76
N ASP A 295 -3.84 -12.30 1.18
CA ASP A 295 -5.19 -12.86 1.04
C ASP A 295 -6.16 -11.95 0.26
N PHE A 296 -5.68 -11.35 -0.84
CA PHE A 296 -6.46 -10.66 -1.88
C PHE A 296 -6.54 -11.50 -3.16
#